data_AF-A0A366D040-F1
#
_entry.id   AF-A0A366D040-F1
#
_cell.length_a   1.000
_cell.length_b   1.000
_cell.length_c   1.000
_cell.angle_alpha   90.00
_cell.angle_beta   90.00
_cell.angle_gamma   90.00
#
_symmetry.space_group_name_H-M   'P 1'
#
loop_
_entity.id
_entity.type
_entity.pdbx_description
1 polymer ?
#
loop_
_entity_poly.entity_id
_entity_poly.type
_entity_poly.pdbx_seq_one_letter_code
_entity_poly.pdbx_strand_id
1 'polypeptide(L)' 'MIDLEREMHPIVKWRNIKTRRFQLLVESDYTQMPDSPLSDEKKKEWADYRQALRDIPNIYDNPDDVVWPTKPE' A
#
# COMPACT_ATOMS: atom_id res chain seq x y z
N MET A 1 19.12 -17.82 -28.60
CA MET A 1 18.07 -16.98 -27.98
C MET A 1 18.08 -17.31 -26.50
N ILE A 2 18.60 -16.42 -25.67
CA ILE A 2 18.42 -16.52 -24.22
C ILE A 2 17.23 -15.60 -23.96
N ASP A 3 16.09 -16.18 -23.59
CA ASP A 3 14.96 -15.40 -23.10
C ASP A 3 15.41 -14.68 -21.84
N LEU A 4 15.64 -13.39 -21.99
CA LEU A 4 16.05 -12.46 -20.96
C LEU A 4 14.78 -11.92 -20.29
N GLU A 5 13.92 -12.81 -19.82
CA GLU A 5 12.97 -12.46 -18.76
C GLU A 5 13.79 -12.26 -17.49
N ARG A 6 14.47 -11.12 -17.41
CA ARG A 6 15.27 -10.71 -16.26
C ARG A 6 14.29 -10.42 -15.14
N GLU A 7 14.00 -11.45 -14.37
CA GLU A 7 13.19 -11.30 -13.18
C GLU A 7 13.81 -10.24 -12.27
N MET A 8 13.00 -9.27 -11.87
CA MET A 8 13.45 -8.14 -11.06
C MET A 8 13.97 -8.67 -9.71
N HIS A 9 15.21 -8.34 -9.33
CA HIS A 9 15.76 -8.81 -8.06
C HIS A 9 14.84 -8.42 -6.87
N PRO A 10 14.63 -9.29 -5.86
CA PRO A 10 13.70 -9.04 -4.74
C PRO A 10 13.87 -7.68 -4.06
N ILE A 11 15.11 -7.21 -3.91
CA ILE A 11 15.43 -5.87 -3.38
C ILE A 11 14.73 -4.76 -4.17
N VAL A 12 14.71 -4.85 -5.50
CA VAL A 12 14.08 -3.86 -6.37
C VAL A 12 12.55 -3.97 -6.28
N LYS A 13 12.00 -5.19 -6.22
CA LYS A 13 10.56 -5.41 -5.99
C LYS A 13 10.11 -4.75 -4.67
N TRP A 14 10.83 -5.00 -3.58
CA TRP A 14 10.57 -4.37 -2.28
C TRP A 14 10.67 -2.85 -2.29
N ARG A 15 11.64 -2.29 -3.03
CA ARG A 15 11.74 -0.84 -3.20
C ARG A 15 10.48 -0.28 -3.85
N ASN A 16 10.01 -0.91 -4.93
CA ASN A 16 8.79 -0.49 -5.63
C ASN A 16 7.54 -0.59 -4.73
N ILE A 17 7.43 -1.66 -3.94
CA ILE A 17 6.36 -1.83 -2.95
C ILE A 17 6.37 -0.70 -1.91
N LYS A 18 7.54 -0.37 -1.35
CA LYS A 18 7.68 0.73 -0.38
C LYS A 18 7.29 2.08 -0.99
N THR A 19 7.67 2.33 -2.25
CA THR A 19 7.28 3.55 -2.98
C THR A 19 5.77 3.62 -3.20
N ARG A 20 5.15 2.55 -3.69
CA ARG A 20 3.69 2.50 -3.89
C ARG A 20 2.93 2.66 -2.58
N ARG A 21 3.36 1.98 -1.51
CA ARG A 21 2.79 2.14 -0.16
C ARG A 21 2.85 3.59 0.30
N PHE A 22 3.99 4.25 0.10
CA PHE A 22 4.14 5.67 0.45
C PHE A 22 3.17 6.56 -0.34
N GLN A 23 3.06 6.35 -1.66
CA GLN A 23 2.11 7.12 -2.50
C GLN A 23 0.67 6.95 -2.03
N LEU A 24 0.23 5.72 -1.76
CA LEU A 24 -1.14 5.45 -1.29
C LEU A 24 -1.41 6.07 0.10
N LEU A 25 -0.40 6.13 0.98
CA LEU A 25 -0.50 6.84 2.26
C LEU A 25 -0.53 8.36 2.06
N VAL A 26 0.21 8.93 1.12
CA VAL A 26 0.12 10.37 0.83
C VAL A 26 -1.24 10.74 0.24
N GLU A 27 -1.71 9.97 -0.75
CA GLU A 27 -3.00 10.19 -1.42
C GLU A 27 -4.21 10.11 -0.48
N SER A 28 -4.10 9.31 0.59
CA SER A 28 -5.18 9.12 1.56
C SER A 28 -5.00 9.94 2.84
N ASP A 29 -4.03 10.84 2.90
CA ASP A 29 -3.71 11.55 4.14
C ASP A 29 -4.86 12.44 4.64
N TYR A 30 -5.51 13.15 3.70
CA TYR A 30 -6.65 14.03 3.98
C TYR A 30 -7.83 13.32 4.67
N THR A 31 -7.92 11.99 4.55
CA THR A 31 -9.00 11.19 5.15
C THR A 31 -8.86 11.09 6.68
N GLN A 32 -7.67 11.35 7.22
CA GLN A 32 -7.36 11.23 8.64
C GLN A 32 -7.46 12.56 9.41
N MET A 33 -7.64 13.66 8.68
CA MET A 33 -7.69 14.98 9.28
C MET A 33 -9.03 15.21 10.00
N PRO A 34 -9.05 15.93 11.14
CA PRO A 34 -10.30 16.24 11.84
C PRO A 34 -11.33 16.97 10.98
N ASP A 35 -10.86 17.85 10.07
CA ASP A 35 -11.66 18.65 9.14
C ASP A 35 -11.98 17.93 7.81
N SER A 36 -11.64 16.64 7.68
CA SER A 36 -12.00 15.85 6.51
C SER A 36 -13.53 15.84 6.31
N PRO A 37 -14.03 15.97 5.07
CA PRO A 37 -15.47 16.01 4.78
C PRO A 37 -16.17 14.65 4.95
N LEU A 38 -15.42 13.60 5.28
CA LEU A 38 -15.92 12.24 5.47
C LEU A 38 -16.70 12.08 6.78
N SER A 39 -17.68 11.19 6.78
CA SER A 39 -18.30 10.72 8.02
C SER A 39 -17.30 9.95 8.88
N ASP A 40 -17.62 9.77 10.16
CA ASP A 40 -16.76 9.03 11.09
C ASP A 40 -16.59 7.56 10.68
N GLU A 41 -17.63 6.95 10.13
CA GLU A 41 -17.59 5.58 9.59
C GLU A 41 -16.61 5.51 8.40
N LYS A 42 -16.66 6.48 7.50
CA LYS A 42 -15.73 6.55 6.37
C LYS A 42 -14.31 6.83 6.82
N LYS A 43 -14.09 7.74 7.77
CA LYS A 43 -12.77 7.95 8.38
C LYS A 43 -12.21 6.65 8.97
N LYS A 44 -13.06 5.83 9.60
CA LYS A 44 -12.67 4.51 10.11
C LYS A 44 -12.27 3.55 9.00
N GLU A 45 -13.06 3.41 7.93
CA GLU A 45 -12.70 2.56 6.77
C GLU A 45 -11.33 2.96 6.20
N TRP A 46 -11.08 4.26 6.07
CA TRP A 46 -9.81 4.79 5.60
C TRP A 46 -8.65 4.56 6.58
N ALA A 47 -8.91 4.63 7.89
CA ALA A 47 -7.91 4.30 8.90
C ALA A 47 -7.51 2.82 8.82
N ASP A 48 -8.49 1.92 8.69
CA ASP A 48 -8.26 0.47 8.55
C ASP A 48 -7.48 0.16 7.25
N TYR A 49 -7.85 0.78 6.12
CA TYR A 49 -7.12 0.70 4.86
C TYR A 49 -5.66 1.16 4.99
N ARG A 50 -5.43 2.33 5.61
CA ARG A 50 -4.07 2.87 5.81
C ARG A 50 -3.25 2.00 6.74
N GLN A 51 -3.87 1.36 7.74
CA GLN A 51 -3.19 0.41 8.61
C GLN A 51 -2.74 -0.81 7.80
N ALA A 52 -3.63 -1.40 7.01
CA ALA A 52 -3.30 -2.53 6.14
C ALA A 52 -2.14 -2.20 5.17
N LEU A 53 -2.09 -0.98 4.62
CA LEU A 53 -0.95 -0.52 3.82
C LEU A 53 0.37 -0.53 4.60
N ARG A 54 0.36 -0.03 5.85
CA ARG A 54 1.56 0.05 6.69
C ARG A 54 2.11 -1.33 7.04
N ASP A 55 1.23 -2.31 7.15
CA ASP A 55 1.56 -3.67 7.57
C ASP A 55 2.16 -4.53 6.44
N ILE A 56 2.04 -4.12 5.17
CA ILE A 56 2.57 -4.86 4.01
C ILE A 56 4.03 -5.33 4.21
N PRO A 57 5.01 -4.49 4.59
CA PRO A 57 6.39 -4.94 4.74
C PRO A 57 6.64 -5.93 5.88
N ASN A 58 5.66 -6.11 6.78
CA ASN A 58 5.75 -6.99 7.95
C ASN A 58 4.95 -8.29 7.78
N ILE A 59 3.98 -8.33 6.86
CA ILE A 59 3.10 -9.49 6.63
C ILE A 59 3.68 -10.44 5.57
N TYR A 60 4.43 -9.92 4.60
CA TYR A 60 4.91 -10.71 3.47
C TYR A 60 6.42 -10.89 3.52
N ASP A 61 6.89 -12.14 3.39
CA ASP A 61 8.31 -12.47 3.28
C ASP A 61 8.81 -12.37 1.82
N ASN A 62 7.92 -12.55 0.85
CA ASN A 62 8.19 -12.52 -0.58
C ASN A 62 7.43 -11.36 -1.25
N PRO A 63 8.12 -10.47 -2.01
CA PRO A 63 7.46 -9.33 -2.64
C PRO A 63 6.44 -9.71 -3.73
N ASP A 64 6.52 -10.91 -4.31
CA ASP A 64 5.57 -11.37 -5.33
C ASP A 64 4.22 -11.80 -4.75
N ASP A 65 4.18 -12.06 -3.43
CA ASP A 65 2.97 -12.49 -2.73
C ASP A 65 2.14 -11.29 -2.19
N VAL A 66 2.63 -10.06 -2.36
CA VAL A 66 1.99 -8.86 -1.82
C VAL A 66 0.61 -8.63 -2.44
N VAL A 67 -0.42 -8.76 -1.60
CA VAL A 67 -1.79 -8.34 -1.92
C VAL A 67 -2.05 -6.96 -1.32
N TRP A 68 -2.54 -6.04 -2.16
CA TRP A 68 -2.89 -4.68 -1.75
C TRP A 68 -4.31 -4.62 -1.19
N PRO A 69 -4.55 -3.87 -0.10
CA PRO A 69 -5.90 -3.69 0.43
C PRO A 69 -6.77 -2.95 -0.58
N THR A 70 -8.06 -3.28 -0.62
CA THR A 70 -9.03 -2.57 -1.47
C THR A 70 -9.26 -1.17 -0.90
N LYS A 71 -9.19 -0.16 -1.78
CA LYS A 71 -9.42 1.23 -1.43
C LYS A 71 -10.89 1.45 -1.02
N PRO A 72 -11.18 2.15 0.08
CA PRO A 72 -12.54 2.56 0.43
C PRO A 72 -13.14 3.54 -0.58
N GLU A 73 -14.48 3.56 -0.67
CA GLU A 73 -15.25 4.57 -1.42
C GLU A 73 -15.45 5.86 -0.62
#